data_AF-A0A7S0ACK4-F1
#
_entry.id   AF-A0A7S0ACK4-F1
#
_cell.length_a   1.000
_cell.length_b   1.000
_cell.length_c   1.000
_cell.angle_alpha   90.00
_cell.angle_beta   90.00
_cell.angle_gamma   90.00
#
_symmetry.space_group_name_H-M   'P 1'
#
loop_
_entity.id
_entity.type
_entity.pdbx_description
1 polymer ?
#
loop_
_entity_poly.entity_id
_entity_poly.type
_entity_poly.pdbx_seq_one_letter_code
_entity_poly.pdbx_strand_id
1 'polypeptide(L)'
;NDKGKSRELNAFGRDFVRLYRDVAGGGSNESAVWPALCRLDSDGDGISNGMELGDPCCRWQPAPPRSAFVLDHHAEYRRWCISEPARDRADPYWAKPASCDPPSYNSVEYWTQYRWFYYLQVRTPVEGYPIQAKHVIGACSVALLFLYWFVYEGLFVDVFLLWSPRKRFGLRTWVLVNVAAFLFMDLTSGIAHLCLDYMPNWIPMVGCVANGFQEHHRVPALLARKPLWNQLNDVFILAPLGAMFLLASKPTRVLRLFWFWAILYVGLFLMAHPWAHMHKDMLPLPVQVAQAWGVLLDQAAHMRHHQDLESQFTILSGHADLVIDTLSQIVPPQRYDLWLFIFISWVLSPIYLNMCFRDRFEKFEAVLYSGSMKTEPCLA
;
A
#
# COMPACT_ATOMS: atom_id res chain seq x y z
N ASN A 1 -31.74 -6.38 -27.51
CA ASN A 1 -32.79 -6.94 -26.64
C ASN A 1 -32.29 -7.00 -25.21
N ASP A 2 -32.48 -5.94 -24.41
CA ASP A 2 -32.39 -6.06 -22.94
C ASP A 2 -33.05 -4.87 -22.20
N LYS A 3 -34.18 -4.39 -22.74
CA LYS A 3 -35.07 -3.49 -22.00
C LYS A 3 -36.23 -4.33 -21.48
N GLY A 4 -36.16 -4.81 -20.24
CA GLY A 4 -37.36 -5.44 -19.64
C GLY A 4 -37.21 -6.43 -18.49
N LYS A 5 -36.02 -6.78 -17.97
CA LYS A 5 -35.95 -7.53 -16.71
C LYS A 5 -35.86 -6.53 -15.56
N SER A 6 -36.97 -6.31 -14.84
CA SER A 6 -36.89 -5.75 -13.49
C SER A 6 -35.94 -6.64 -12.70
N ARG A 7 -34.82 -6.11 -12.21
CA ARG A 7 -33.96 -6.85 -11.29
C ARG A 7 -34.81 -7.16 -10.05
N GLU A 8 -35.20 -8.42 -9.90
CA GLU A 8 -35.83 -8.86 -8.66
C GLU A 8 -34.88 -8.55 -7.52
N LEU A 9 -35.38 -7.82 -6.53
CA LEU A 9 -34.60 -7.51 -5.33
C LEU A 9 -34.36 -8.81 -4.56
N ASN A 10 -33.15 -8.98 -4.04
CA ASN A 10 -32.85 -10.02 -3.07
C ASN A 10 -33.64 -9.79 -1.76
N ALA A 11 -33.55 -10.72 -0.81
CA ALA A 11 -34.35 -10.66 0.41
C ALA A 11 -34.13 -9.35 1.19
N PHE A 12 -32.86 -8.97 1.36
CA PHE A 12 -32.47 -7.66 1.92
C PHE A 12 -33.13 -6.48 1.21
N GLY A 13 -33.06 -6.43 -0.13
CA GLY A 13 -33.63 -5.33 -0.90
C GLY A 13 -35.15 -5.24 -0.79
N ARG A 14 -35.86 -6.36 -0.66
CA ARG A 14 -37.31 -6.38 -0.43
C ARG A 14 -37.66 -5.82 0.94
N ASP A 15 -36.93 -6.21 1.98
CA ASP A 15 -37.14 -5.69 3.34
C ASP A 15 -36.79 -4.21 3.44
N PHE A 16 -35.73 -3.76 2.76
CA PHE A 16 -35.43 -2.33 2.64
C PHE A 16 -36.60 -1.56 2.03
N VAL A 17 -37.13 -1.99 0.88
CA VAL A 17 -38.26 -1.30 0.22
C VAL A 17 -39.51 -1.30 1.08
N ARG A 18 -39.79 -2.41 1.77
CA ARG A 18 -40.91 -2.53 2.70
C ARG A 18 -40.76 -1.53 3.86
N LEU A 19 -39.63 -1.57 4.57
CA LEU A 19 -39.39 -0.67 5.70
C LEU A 19 -39.29 0.79 5.28
N TYR A 20 -38.74 1.09 4.10
CA TYR A 20 -38.71 2.45 3.56
C TYR A 20 -40.13 3.00 3.36
N ARG A 21 -41.05 2.18 2.86
CA ARG A 21 -42.47 2.56 2.72
C ARG A 21 -43.12 2.77 4.08
N ASP A 22 -42.87 1.86 5.02
CA ASP A 22 -43.56 1.81 6.31
C ASP A 22 -43.04 2.86 7.31
N VAL A 23 -41.72 3.10 7.34
CA VAL A 23 -41.04 3.97 8.31
C VAL A 23 -40.84 5.39 7.79
N ALA A 24 -40.51 5.56 6.51
CA ALA A 24 -40.23 6.87 5.96
C ALA A 24 -41.49 7.60 5.45
N GLY A 25 -42.64 6.93 5.36
CA GLY A 25 -43.91 7.52 4.90
C GLY A 25 -43.83 8.14 3.49
N GLY A 26 -42.84 7.74 2.68
CA GLY A 26 -42.51 8.36 1.40
C GLY A 26 -41.67 9.64 1.47
N GLY A 27 -41.22 10.06 2.66
CA GLY A 27 -40.30 11.18 2.89
C GLY A 27 -38.82 10.76 2.91
N SER A 28 -37.93 11.72 2.68
CA SER A 28 -36.49 11.56 2.39
C SER A 28 -35.59 11.17 3.58
N ASN A 29 -36.11 10.56 4.64
CA ASN A 29 -35.30 10.24 5.82
C ASN A 29 -34.82 8.78 5.81
N GLU A 30 -33.95 8.47 4.85
CA GLU A 30 -33.31 7.16 4.68
C GLU A 30 -32.63 6.65 5.97
N SER A 31 -32.17 7.55 6.84
CA SER A 31 -31.54 7.22 8.13
C SER A 31 -32.46 6.47 9.10
N ALA A 32 -33.78 6.64 8.98
CA ALA A 32 -34.74 6.02 9.88
C ALA A 32 -34.96 4.52 9.60
N VAL A 33 -34.61 4.05 8.41
CA VAL A 33 -34.82 2.65 7.99
C VAL A 33 -33.78 1.72 8.59
N TRP A 34 -32.52 2.17 8.67
CA TRP A 34 -31.41 1.31 9.04
C TRP A 34 -31.58 0.61 10.40
N PRO A 35 -31.97 1.28 11.50
CA PRO A 35 -32.11 0.61 12.80
C PRO A 35 -33.09 -0.58 12.76
N ALA A 36 -34.16 -0.48 11.98
CA ALA A 36 -35.13 -1.57 11.82
C ALA A 36 -34.59 -2.66 10.88
N LEU A 37 -34.04 -2.27 9.72
CA LEU A 37 -33.54 -3.20 8.71
C LEU A 37 -32.33 -4.00 9.22
N CYS A 38 -31.42 -3.35 9.92
CA CYS A 38 -30.23 -3.95 10.49
C CYS A 38 -30.53 -5.13 11.43
N ARG A 39 -31.64 -5.08 12.18
CA ARG A 39 -32.04 -6.15 13.10
C ARG A 39 -32.74 -7.33 12.43
N LEU A 40 -33.12 -7.20 11.16
CA LEU A 40 -33.75 -8.28 10.42
C LEU A 40 -32.71 -9.30 9.97
N ASP A 41 -33.08 -10.57 9.99
CA ASP A 41 -32.43 -11.66 9.27
C ASP A 41 -33.23 -11.83 7.97
N SER A 42 -32.83 -11.09 6.93
CA SER A 42 -33.66 -10.94 5.74
C SER A 42 -33.76 -12.21 4.91
N ASP A 43 -32.73 -13.04 4.90
CA ASP A 43 -32.68 -14.30 4.15
C ASP A 43 -32.90 -15.56 5.02
N GLY A 44 -33.14 -15.39 6.33
CA GLY A 44 -33.59 -16.45 7.24
C GLY A 44 -32.48 -17.43 7.61
N ASP A 45 -31.26 -16.93 7.61
CA ASP A 45 -30.02 -17.67 7.67
C ASP A 45 -29.50 -17.80 9.12
N GLY A 46 -30.11 -17.05 10.05
CA GLY A 46 -29.78 -16.97 11.47
C GLY A 46 -28.91 -15.75 11.82
N ILE A 47 -28.45 -14.98 10.83
CA ILE A 47 -27.58 -13.81 10.99
C ILE A 47 -28.38 -12.54 10.63
N SER A 48 -28.37 -11.54 11.49
CA SER A 48 -29.02 -10.26 11.16
C SER A 48 -28.21 -9.49 10.12
N ASN A 49 -28.89 -8.71 9.28
CA ASN A 49 -28.29 -7.79 8.30
C ASN A 49 -27.17 -6.92 8.91
N GLY A 50 -27.32 -6.48 10.15
CA GLY A 50 -26.30 -5.73 10.88
C GLY A 50 -25.02 -6.53 11.12
N MET A 51 -25.14 -7.80 11.50
CA MET A 51 -23.99 -8.68 11.63
C MET A 51 -23.33 -8.92 10.27
N GLU A 52 -24.11 -9.08 9.21
CA GLU A 52 -23.60 -9.25 7.86
C GLU A 52 -22.95 -7.98 7.28
N LEU A 53 -23.40 -6.81 7.70
CA LEU A 53 -22.92 -5.53 7.17
C LEU A 53 -21.96 -4.82 8.14
N GLY A 54 -21.51 -5.50 9.19
CA GLY A 54 -20.48 -4.99 10.12
C GLY A 54 -20.98 -3.97 11.16
N ASP A 55 -22.29 -3.86 11.34
CA ASP A 55 -22.97 -3.06 12.36
C ASP A 55 -23.93 -3.93 13.21
N PRO A 56 -23.43 -4.89 14.00
CA PRO A 56 -24.26 -5.78 14.81
C PRO A 56 -25.08 -5.07 15.89
N CYS A 57 -24.79 -3.79 16.15
CA CYS A 57 -25.51 -2.96 17.12
C CYS A 57 -26.47 -1.95 16.47
N CYS A 58 -26.57 -1.93 15.14
CA CYS A 58 -27.49 -1.06 14.40
C CYS A 58 -27.33 0.42 14.74
N ARG A 59 -26.08 0.86 14.88
CA ARG A 59 -25.69 2.23 15.26
C ARG A 59 -25.23 3.06 14.07
N TRP A 60 -25.02 2.47 12.89
CA TRP A 60 -24.66 3.22 11.69
C TRP A 60 -25.71 4.29 11.41
N GLN A 61 -25.22 5.47 11.06
CA GLN A 61 -26.02 6.59 10.61
C GLN A 61 -25.43 7.10 9.29
N PRO A 62 -26.21 7.75 8.43
CA PRO A 62 -25.65 8.43 7.27
C PRO A 62 -24.68 9.53 7.71
N ALA A 63 -23.60 9.72 6.95
CA ALA A 63 -22.64 10.78 7.22
C ALA A 63 -23.36 12.14 7.32
N PRO A 64 -23.05 12.96 8.35
CA PRO A 64 -23.61 14.29 8.45
C PRO A 64 -23.20 15.12 7.23
N PRO A 65 -23.94 16.21 6.92
CA PRO A 65 -23.50 17.16 5.89
C PRO A 65 -22.05 17.58 6.15
N ARG A 66 -21.24 17.80 5.10
CA ARG A 66 -19.79 18.11 5.23
C ARG A 66 -19.45 19.20 6.26
N SER A 67 -20.38 20.14 6.52
CA SER A 67 -20.23 21.21 7.51
C SER A 67 -20.41 20.80 8.98
N ALA A 68 -20.94 19.60 9.25
CA ALA A 68 -21.16 19.02 10.57
C ALA A 68 -20.28 17.79 10.82
N PHE A 69 -19.25 17.60 10.00
CA PHE A 69 -18.24 16.57 10.18
C PHE A 69 -17.40 16.84 11.43
N VAL A 70 -17.38 15.88 12.37
CA VAL A 70 -16.57 15.92 13.58
C VAL A 70 -15.67 14.68 13.59
N LEU A 71 -14.36 14.87 13.76
CA LEU A 71 -13.35 13.80 13.73
C LEU A 71 -13.64 12.66 14.72
N ASP A 72 -14.26 12.95 15.87
CA ASP A 72 -14.55 11.95 16.91
C ASP A 72 -15.59 10.89 16.49
N HIS A 73 -16.49 11.21 15.55
CA HIS A 73 -17.53 10.28 15.06
C HIS A 73 -17.11 9.55 13.78
N HIS A 74 -15.92 9.86 13.26
CA HIS A 74 -15.41 9.37 11.99
C HIS A 74 -15.34 7.84 11.89
N ALA A 75 -15.00 7.21 13.01
CA ALA A 75 -14.95 5.78 13.11
C ALA A 75 -16.32 5.18 12.76
N GLU A 76 -17.47 5.76 13.15
CA GLU A 76 -18.79 5.17 12.89
C GLU A 76 -19.18 5.16 11.40
N TYR A 77 -18.70 6.11 10.60
CA TYR A 77 -19.14 6.31 9.20
C TYR A 77 -18.34 5.53 8.15
N ARG A 78 -17.06 5.25 8.41
CA ARG A 78 -16.19 4.48 7.48
C ARG A 78 -16.08 3.00 7.83
N ARG A 79 -16.85 2.53 8.82
CA ARG A 79 -16.83 1.15 9.34
C ARG A 79 -17.59 0.14 8.45
N TRP A 80 -17.36 0.21 7.13
CA TRP A 80 -17.27 -0.90 6.16
C TRP A 80 -18.20 -0.90 4.93
N CYS A 81 -17.58 -1.16 3.77
CA CYS A 81 -18.16 -1.78 2.58
C CYS A 81 -17.91 -3.30 2.60
N ILE A 82 -18.37 -4.01 3.63
CA ILE A 82 -18.34 -5.47 3.63
C ILE A 82 -19.51 -5.97 2.75
N SER A 83 -19.20 -6.48 1.56
CA SER A 83 -20.10 -7.38 0.86
C SER A 83 -19.75 -8.81 1.27
N GLU A 84 -20.67 -9.45 1.99
CA GLU A 84 -20.74 -10.90 2.26
C GLU A 84 -19.74 -11.49 3.27
N PRO A 85 -20.05 -11.46 4.58
CA PRO A 85 -19.33 -12.23 5.57
C PRO A 85 -19.92 -13.60 5.88
N ALA A 86 -21.13 -13.91 5.43
CA ALA A 86 -21.90 -15.08 5.86
C ALA A 86 -21.54 -16.45 5.21
N ARG A 87 -20.36 -16.62 4.59
CA ARG A 87 -20.11 -17.89 3.86
C ARG A 87 -19.78 -19.10 4.75
N ASP A 88 -19.39 -18.92 6.01
CA ASP A 88 -19.09 -20.05 6.90
C ASP A 88 -19.71 -19.88 8.30
N ARG A 89 -20.80 -20.62 8.56
CA ARG A 89 -21.59 -20.61 9.81
C ARG A 89 -20.91 -21.29 10.99
N ALA A 90 -19.76 -21.95 10.77
CA ALA A 90 -19.12 -22.82 11.76
C ALA A 90 -17.99 -22.13 12.56
N ASP A 91 -17.70 -20.86 12.28
CA ASP A 91 -16.57 -20.18 12.93
C ASP A 91 -16.99 -19.58 14.30
N PRO A 92 -16.39 -20.02 15.43
CA PRO A 92 -16.72 -19.53 16.78
C PRO A 92 -16.48 -18.02 16.99
N TYR A 93 -15.88 -17.30 16.04
CA TYR A 93 -15.58 -15.87 16.15
C TYR A 93 -16.70 -14.94 15.67
N TRP A 94 -17.87 -15.47 15.26
CA TRP A 94 -19.08 -14.69 14.94
C TRP A 94 -19.83 -14.14 16.17
N ALA A 95 -19.11 -13.92 17.27
CA ALA A 95 -19.72 -13.53 18.53
C ALA A 95 -20.45 -12.20 18.37
N LYS A 96 -21.77 -12.20 18.60
CA LYS A 96 -22.50 -10.96 18.84
C LYS A 96 -21.76 -10.16 19.92
N PRO A 97 -21.51 -8.85 19.74
CA PRO A 97 -20.82 -8.06 20.76
C PRO A 97 -21.52 -8.25 22.11
N ALA A 98 -20.73 -8.41 23.16
CA ALA A 98 -21.23 -8.77 24.49
C ALA A 98 -22.32 -7.81 25.02
N SER A 99 -22.30 -6.54 24.56
CA SER A 99 -23.42 -5.61 24.75
C SER A 99 -23.41 -4.52 23.68
N CYS A 100 -24.61 -3.98 23.40
CA CYS A 100 -24.81 -2.86 22.48
C CYS A 100 -25.29 -1.59 23.21
N ASP A 101 -24.93 -1.42 24.49
CA ASP A 101 -25.25 -0.23 25.30
C ASP A 101 -24.13 0.82 25.20
N PRO A 102 -24.38 2.12 25.36
CA PRO A 102 -23.31 3.09 25.60
C PRO A 102 -22.77 2.93 27.04
N PRO A 103 -21.45 2.93 27.30
CA PRO A 103 -20.32 3.13 26.39
C PRO A 103 -19.69 1.81 25.90
N SER A 104 -20.39 0.69 26.01
CA SER A 104 -19.86 -0.67 25.99
C SER A 104 -19.54 -1.25 24.60
N TYR A 105 -19.36 -0.40 23.58
CA TYR A 105 -18.89 -0.88 22.28
C TYR A 105 -17.42 -1.27 22.38
N ASN A 106 -17.16 -2.57 22.49
CA ASN A 106 -15.83 -3.12 22.62
C ASN A 106 -15.07 -3.02 21.29
N SER A 107 -14.35 -1.91 21.10
CA SER A 107 -13.54 -1.66 19.89
C SER A 107 -12.50 -2.74 19.64
N VAL A 108 -11.97 -3.37 20.70
CA VAL A 108 -10.97 -4.45 20.58
C VAL A 108 -11.60 -5.69 19.95
N GLU A 109 -12.76 -6.12 20.47
CA GLU A 109 -13.50 -7.28 19.94
C GLU A 109 -13.94 -7.06 18.49
N TYR A 110 -14.41 -5.85 18.19
CA TYR A 110 -14.72 -5.43 16.82
C TYR A 110 -13.51 -5.55 15.88
N TRP A 111 -12.35 -5.01 16.28
CA TRP A 111 -11.12 -5.10 15.49
C TRP A 111 -10.68 -6.55 15.29
N THR A 112 -10.88 -7.41 16.28
CA THR A 112 -10.61 -8.85 16.18
C THR A 112 -11.53 -9.51 15.15
N GLN A 113 -12.84 -9.29 15.23
CA GLN A 113 -13.82 -9.85 14.30
C GLN A 113 -13.60 -9.37 12.87
N TYR A 114 -13.36 -8.06 12.71
CA TYR A 114 -13.04 -7.48 11.41
C TYR A 114 -11.80 -8.13 10.80
N ARG A 115 -10.69 -8.25 11.56
CA ARG A 115 -9.47 -8.90 11.08
C ARG A 115 -9.72 -10.34 10.66
N TRP A 116 -10.51 -11.08 11.42
CA TRP A 116 -10.87 -12.45 11.07
C TRP A 116 -11.62 -12.55 9.75
N PHE A 117 -12.70 -11.78 9.61
CA PHE A 117 -13.47 -11.73 8.37
C PHE A 117 -12.57 -11.34 7.18
N TYR A 118 -11.74 -10.32 7.39
CA TYR A 118 -10.76 -9.85 6.43
C TYR A 118 -9.81 -10.98 5.97
N TYR A 119 -9.27 -11.79 6.90
CA TYR A 119 -8.38 -12.89 6.55
C TYR A 119 -9.06 -14.06 5.83
N LEU A 120 -10.34 -14.32 6.12
CA LEU A 120 -11.09 -15.36 5.41
C LEU A 120 -11.12 -15.08 3.90
N GLN A 121 -11.32 -13.82 3.52
CA GLN A 121 -11.34 -13.42 2.12
C GLN A 121 -9.97 -13.58 1.44
N VAL A 122 -8.87 -13.28 2.14
CA VAL A 122 -7.50 -13.30 1.59
C VAL A 122 -7.06 -14.70 1.16
N ARG A 123 -7.57 -15.77 1.80
CA ARG A 123 -7.17 -17.15 1.50
C ARG A 123 -7.65 -17.67 0.14
N THR A 124 -8.60 -16.99 -0.51
CA THR A 124 -9.14 -17.43 -1.80
C THR A 124 -8.45 -16.71 -2.95
N PRO A 125 -7.54 -17.35 -3.72
CA PRO A 125 -6.87 -16.66 -4.82
C PRO A 125 -7.88 -16.19 -5.88
N VAL A 126 -7.57 -15.07 -6.52
CA VAL A 126 -8.36 -14.55 -7.66
C VAL A 126 -7.55 -14.77 -8.94
N GLU A 127 -8.22 -15.14 -10.01
CA GLU A 127 -7.58 -15.26 -11.32
C GLU A 127 -7.05 -13.88 -11.75
N GLY A 128 -5.74 -13.81 -11.95
CA GLY A 128 -5.07 -12.60 -12.42
C GLY A 128 -5.21 -12.42 -13.92
N TYR A 129 -4.97 -11.19 -14.40
CA TYR A 129 -4.81 -10.95 -15.83
C TYR A 129 -3.53 -11.61 -16.36
N PRO A 130 -3.51 -12.07 -17.63
CA PRO A 130 -2.33 -12.70 -18.21
C PRO A 130 -1.15 -11.73 -18.32
N ILE A 131 0.06 -12.29 -18.43
CA ILE A 131 1.27 -11.51 -18.72
C ILE A 131 1.10 -10.80 -20.07
N GLN A 132 1.17 -9.47 -20.02
CA GLN A 132 1.09 -8.59 -21.19
C GLN A 132 2.49 -8.11 -21.62
N ALA A 133 2.60 -7.59 -22.85
CA ALA A 133 3.86 -7.08 -23.43
C ALA A 133 4.59 -6.08 -22.54
N LYS A 134 3.87 -5.21 -21.81
CA LYS A 134 4.48 -4.26 -20.86
C LYS A 134 5.30 -4.93 -19.76
N HIS A 135 4.89 -6.10 -19.26
CA HIS A 135 5.66 -6.82 -18.24
C HIS A 135 6.99 -7.30 -18.81
N VAL A 136 6.97 -7.83 -20.04
CA VAL A 136 8.17 -8.29 -20.74
C VAL A 136 9.09 -7.11 -21.03
N ILE A 137 8.57 -6.01 -21.57
CA ILE A 137 9.35 -4.80 -21.87
C ILE A 137 9.96 -4.21 -20.60
N GLY A 138 9.18 -4.09 -19.51
CA GLY A 138 9.65 -3.60 -18.23
C GLY A 138 10.74 -4.48 -17.63
N ALA A 139 10.52 -5.80 -17.59
CA ALA A 139 11.50 -6.76 -17.09
C ALA A 139 12.80 -6.74 -17.92
N CYS A 140 12.71 -6.72 -19.25
CA CYS A 140 13.86 -6.58 -20.13
C CYS A 140 14.61 -5.26 -19.89
N SER A 141 13.90 -4.15 -19.67
CA SER A 141 14.52 -2.84 -19.43
C SER A 141 15.37 -2.85 -18.15
N VAL A 142 14.83 -3.41 -17.05
CA VAL A 142 15.55 -3.55 -15.78
C VAL A 142 16.73 -4.53 -15.93
N ALA A 143 16.52 -5.67 -16.60
CA ALA A 143 17.56 -6.67 -16.82
C ALA A 143 18.73 -6.11 -17.64
N LEU A 144 18.44 -5.38 -18.73
CA LEU A 144 19.47 -4.75 -19.56
C LEU A 144 20.22 -3.66 -18.80
N LEU A 145 19.53 -2.86 -17.98
CA LEU A 145 20.17 -1.85 -17.13
C LEU A 145 21.16 -2.50 -16.15
N PHE A 146 20.74 -3.56 -15.45
CA PHE A 146 21.59 -4.29 -14.51
C PHE A 146 22.74 -5.00 -15.21
N LEU A 147 22.49 -5.62 -16.37
CA LEU A 147 23.54 -6.23 -17.17
C LEU A 147 24.59 -5.18 -17.56
N TYR A 148 24.15 -4.02 -18.04
CA TYR A 148 25.05 -2.91 -18.36
C TYR A 148 25.87 -2.47 -17.14
N TRP A 149 25.23 -2.27 -15.99
CA TRP A 149 25.93 -1.83 -14.78
C TRP A 149 26.89 -2.88 -14.20
N PHE A 150 26.51 -4.15 -14.22
CA PHE A 150 27.34 -5.23 -13.68
C PHE A 150 28.53 -5.53 -14.58
N VAL A 151 28.30 -5.67 -15.89
CA VAL A 151 29.32 -6.10 -16.84
C VAL A 151 30.23 -4.95 -17.25
N TYR A 152 29.66 -3.79 -17.60
CA TYR A 152 30.45 -2.68 -18.13
C TYR A 152 30.89 -1.69 -17.05
N GLU A 153 30.00 -1.32 -16.12
CA GLU A 153 30.28 -0.30 -15.10
C GLU A 153 30.90 -0.86 -13.80
N GLY A 154 31.12 -2.17 -13.72
CA GLY A 154 31.82 -2.84 -12.62
C GLY A 154 31.05 -2.91 -11.31
N LEU A 155 29.74 -2.66 -11.31
CA LEU A 155 28.91 -2.62 -10.10
C LEU A 155 28.86 -3.99 -9.37
N PHE A 156 29.10 -5.10 -10.08
CA PHE A 156 29.13 -6.45 -9.50
C PHE A 156 30.09 -6.57 -8.31
N VAL A 157 31.27 -5.94 -8.40
CA VAL A 157 32.28 -5.95 -7.32
C VAL A 157 31.76 -5.25 -6.06
N ASP A 158 31.02 -4.16 -6.22
CA ASP A 158 30.52 -3.36 -5.11
C ASP A 158 29.34 -4.00 -4.42
N VAL A 159 28.41 -4.60 -5.19
CA VAL A 159 27.22 -5.26 -4.63
C VAL A 159 27.61 -6.44 -3.75
N PHE A 160 28.49 -7.32 -4.25
CA PHE A 160 28.89 -8.56 -3.57
C PHE A 160 30.12 -8.40 -2.67
N LEU A 161 30.65 -7.17 -2.55
CA LEU A 161 31.87 -6.87 -1.78
C LEU A 161 33.05 -7.78 -2.13
N LEU A 162 33.12 -8.25 -3.37
CA LEU A 162 34.11 -9.22 -3.82
C LEU A 162 35.50 -8.59 -3.87
N TRP A 163 36.51 -9.43 -3.68
CA TRP A 163 37.88 -9.03 -3.93
C TRP A 163 38.05 -8.68 -5.42
N SER A 164 38.68 -7.54 -5.68
CA SER A 164 38.98 -7.06 -7.03
C SER A 164 40.30 -6.30 -7.00
N PRO A 165 41.12 -6.38 -8.06
CA PRO A 165 42.27 -5.49 -8.23
C PRO A 165 41.86 -4.02 -8.41
N ARG A 166 40.58 -3.74 -8.71
CA ARG A 166 40.02 -2.38 -8.66
C ARG A 166 39.65 -2.02 -7.23
N LYS A 167 39.82 -0.75 -6.85
CA LYS A 167 39.33 -0.26 -5.54
C LYS A 167 37.82 -0.50 -5.43
N ARG A 168 37.36 -1.10 -4.32
CA ARG A 168 35.95 -1.39 -4.00
C ARG A 168 35.46 -0.50 -2.88
N PHE A 169 34.15 -0.34 -2.75
CA PHE A 169 33.60 0.28 -1.53
C PHE A 169 33.83 -0.61 -0.30
N GLY A 170 34.15 0.04 0.83
CA GLY A 170 34.18 -0.63 2.12
C GLY A 170 32.78 -0.95 2.64
N LEU A 171 32.68 -1.87 3.60
CA LEU A 171 31.41 -2.30 4.21
C LEU A 171 30.60 -1.11 4.74
N ARG A 172 31.26 -0.13 5.37
CA ARG A 172 30.59 1.06 5.90
C ARG A 172 29.84 1.83 4.82
N THR A 173 30.47 2.09 3.68
CA THR A 173 29.83 2.78 2.55
C THR A 173 28.66 1.98 2.01
N TRP A 174 28.85 0.67 1.83
CA TRP A 174 27.80 -0.22 1.36
C TRP A 174 26.56 -0.17 2.27
N VAL A 175 26.74 -0.26 3.59
CA VAL A 175 25.64 -0.21 4.56
C VAL A 175 24.95 1.15 4.52
N LEU A 176 25.70 2.25 4.52
CA LEU A 176 25.12 3.59 4.49
C LEU A 176 24.31 3.85 3.21
N VAL A 177 24.82 3.40 2.06
CA VAL A 177 24.11 3.54 0.77
C VAL A 177 22.86 2.67 0.75
N ASN A 178 22.92 1.45 1.28
CA ASN A 178 21.78 0.55 1.41
C ASN A 178 20.68 1.15 2.30
N VAL A 179 21.03 1.63 3.50
CA VAL A 179 20.09 2.29 4.42
C VAL A 179 19.51 3.57 3.82
N ALA A 180 20.33 4.38 3.14
CA ALA A 180 19.85 5.57 2.45
C ALA A 180 18.85 5.23 1.34
N ALA A 181 19.12 4.19 0.54
CA ALA A 181 18.20 3.69 -0.47
C ALA A 181 16.90 3.14 0.16
N PHE A 182 17.00 2.44 1.29
CA PHE A 182 15.84 1.90 1.99
C PHE A 182 14.91 3.03 2.49
N LEU A 183 15.45 4.01 3.22
CA LEU A 183 14.67 5.15 3.72
C LEU A 183 14.11 6.02 2.58
N PHE A 184 14.92 6.21 1.52
CA PHE A 184 14.45 6.90 0.31
C PHE A 184 13.25 6.18 -0.31
N MET A 185 13.31 4.86 -0.42
CA MET A 185 12.23 4.07 -1.01
C MET A 185 11.02 3.90 -0.09
N ASP A 186 11.21 3.91 1.23
CA ASP A 186 10.11 3.95 2.20
C ASP A 186 9.30 5.24 2.03
N LEU A 187 9.97 6.41 2.02
CA LEU A 187 9.33 7.70 1.75
C LEU A 187 8.72 7.75 0.34
N THR A 188 9.42 7.22 -0.67
CA THR A 188 8.89 7.12 -2.05
C THR A 188 7.60 6.32 -2.08
N SER A 189 7.54 5.20 -1.35
CA SER A 189 6.36 4.34 -1.29
C SER A 189 5.15 5.08 -0.72
N GLY A 190 5.35 5.88 0.33
CA GLY A 190 4.27 6.63 0.95
C GLY A 190 3.81 7.85 0.16
N ILE A 191 4.72 8.61 -0.46
CA ILE A 191 4.34 9.72 -1.34
C ILE A 191 3.59 9.18 -2.57
N ALA A 192 4.05 8.07 -3.15
CA ALA A 192 3.37 7.42 -4.26
C ALA A 192 1.96 6.95 -3.86
N HIS A 193 1.84 6.28 -2.71
CA HIS A 193 0.56 5.82 -2.18
C HIS A 193 -0.42 6.96 -1.97
N LEU A 194 -0.02 7.99 -1.20
CA LEU A 194 -0.81 9.19 -0.95
C LEU A 194 -1.30 9.81 -2.27
N CYS A 195 -0.40 9.99 -3.23
CA CYS A 195 -0.75 10.56 -4.53
C CYS A 195 -1.82 9.72 -5.25
N LEU A 196 -1.65 8.40 -5.31
CA LEU A 196 -2.53 7.48 -6.04
C LEU A 196 -3.90 7.28 -5.37
N ASP A 197 -3.99 7.44 -4.05
CA ASP A 197 -5.23 7.34 -3.29
C ASP A 197 -6.24 8.43 -3.68
N TYR A 198 -5.74 9.62 -3.97
CA TYR A 198 -6.56 10.79 -4.28
C TYR A 198 -6.53 11.18 -5.76
N MET A 199 -5.66 10.55 -6.56
CA MET A 199 -5.52 10.85 -7.98
C MET A 199 -6.78 10.46 -8.77
N PRO A 200 -7.30 11.32 -9.67
CA PRO A 200 -8.43 10.96 -10.51
C PRO A 200 -8.12 9.82 -11.49
N ASN A 201 -9.07 8.90 -11.61
CA ASN A 201 -8.89 7.63 -12.32
C ASN A 201 -8.96 7.80 -13.85
N TRP A 202 -9.29 9.01 -14.33
CA TRP A 202 -9.37 9.36 -15.74
C TRP A 202 -8.04 9.87 -16.33
N ILE A 203 -7.00 10.08 -15.51
CA ILE A 203 -5.69 10.53 -16.00
C ILE A 203 -5.06 9.45 -16.89
N PRO A 204 -4.64 9.79 -18.13
CA PRO A 204 -4.00 8.81 -19.02
C PRO A 204 -2.81 8.13 -18.37
N MET A 205 -2.66 6.82 -18.61
CA MET A 205 -1.62 5.93 -18.08
C MET A 205 -1.64 5.69 -16.56
N VAL A 206 -1.85 6.73 -15.74
CA VAL A 206 -1.75 6.63 -14.28
C VAL A 206 -3.10 6.35 -13.63
N GLY A 207 -4.21 6.69 -14.28
CA GLY A 207 -5.56 6.51 -13.74
C GLY A 207 -5.94 5.05 -13.46
N CYS A 208 -5.41 4.09 -14.23
CA CYS A 208 -5.62 2.67 -13.94
C CYS A 208 -4.82 2.20 -12.71
N VAL A 209 -3.64 2.78 -12.48
CA VAL A 209 -2.83 2.55 -11.28
C VAL A 209 -3.56 3.13 -10.06
N ALA A 210 -3.98 4.39 -10.14
CA ALA A 210 -4.77 5.05 -9.10
C ALA A 210 -6.04 4.27 -8.75
N ASN A 211 -6.75 3.75 -9.77
CA ASN A 211 -7.92 2.91 -9.55
C ASN A 211 -7.58 1.62 -8.78
N GLY A 212 -6.44 0.99 -9.05
CA GLY A 212 -5.99 -0.20 -8.32
C GLY A 212 -5.73 0.09 -6.83
N PHE A 213 -5.13 1.25 -6.53
CA PHE A 213 -4.97 1.73 -5.16
C PHE A 213 -6.34 2.04 -4.53
N GLN A 214 -7.20 2.83 -5.15
CA GLN A 214 -8.50 3.15 -4.54
C GLN A 214 -9.43 1.93 -4.38
N GLU A 215 -9.33 0.94 -5.27
CA GLU A 215 -10.08 -0.32 -5.18
C GLU A 215 -9.65 -1.12 -3.94
N HIS A 216 -8.36 -1.14 -3.60
CA HIS A 216 -7.90 -1.88 -2.43
C HIS A 216 -8.41 -1.25 -1.11
N HIS A 217 -8.68 0.05 -1.05
CA HIS A 217 -9.35 0.64 0.13
C HIS A 217 -10.79 0.15 0.32
N ARG A 218 -11.46 -0.20 -0.79
CA ARG A 218 -12.84 -0.72 -0.75
C ARG A 218 -12.85 -2.21 -0.45
N VAL A 219 -11.90 -2.95 -1.03
CA VAL A 219 -11.79 -4.41 -0.90
C VAL A 219 -10.32 -4.77 -0.62
N PRO A 220 -9.81 -4.60 0.62
CA PRO A 220 -8.38 -4.71 0.85
C PRO A 220 -7.86 -6.14 0.73
N ALA A 221 -8.72 -7.14 0.88
CA ALA A 221 -8.35 -8.53 0.66
C ALA A 221 -7.94 -8.81 -0.80
N LEU A 222 -8.44 -8.03 -1.77
CA LEU A 222 -8.19 -8.24 -3.20
C LEU A 222 -6.70 -8.14 -3.54
N LEU A 223 -5.95 -7.26 -2.87
CA LEU A 223 -4.53 -7.05 -3.17
C LEU A 223 -3.70 -8.30 -2.86
N ALA A 224 -3.91 -8.89 -1.68
CA ALA A 224 -3.21 -10.10 -1.25
C ALA A 224 -3.58 -11.35 -2.07
N ARG A 225 -4.70 -11.32 -2.80
CA ARG A 225 -5.21 -12.43 -3.62
C ARG A 225 -4.70 -12.42 -5.07
N LYS A 226 -4.12 -11.30 -5.52
CA LYS A 226 -3.58 -11.16 -6.89
C LYS A 226 -2.25 -11.90 -7.01
N PRO A 227 -1.95 -12.55 -8.16
CA PRO A 227 -0.64 -13.16 -8.38
C PRO A 227 0.45 -12.09 -8.53
N LEU A 228 1.71 -12.50 -8.32
CA LEU A 228 2.88 -11.62 -8.30
C LEU A 228 2.99 -10.68 -9.51
N TRP A 229 2.78 -11.18 -10.73
CA TRP A 229 2.89 -10.36 -11.93
C TRP A 229 1.83 -9.26 -12.01
N ASN A 230 0.63 -9.48 -11.45
CA ASN A 230 -0.39 -8.45 -11.34
C ASN A 230 -0.01 -7.38 -10.31
N GLN A 231 0.71 -7.73 -9.25
CA GLN A 231 1.23 -6.79 -8.26
C GLN A 231 2.38 -5.93 -8.83
N LEU A 232 3.21 -6.52 -9.70
CA LEU A 232 4.32 -5.83 -10.37
C LEU A 232 3.91 -5.03 -11.62
N ASN A 233 2.63 -5.07 -11.99
CA ASN A 233 2.13 -4.47 -13.22
C ASN A 233 2.47 -2.96 -13.33
N ASP A 234 2.31 -2.22 -12.24
CA ASP A 234 2.43 -0.77 -12.24
C ASP A 234 3.88 -0.30 -12.40
N VAL A 235 4.84 -1.02 -11.79
CA VAL A 235 6.27 -0.72 -11.96
C VAL A 235 6.76 -1.01 -13.37
N PHE A 236 6.27 -2.08 -14.01
CA PHE A 236 6.76 -2.45 -15.36
C PHE A 236 6.33 -1.47 -16.45
N ILE A 237 5.25 -0.70 -16.24
CA ILE A 237 4.87 0.39 -17.15
C ILE A 237 5.91 1.52 -17.12
N LEU A 238 6.44 1.84 -15.93
CA LEU A 238 7.37 2.96 -15.73
C LEU A 238 8.85 2.55 -15.84
N ALA A 239 9.15 1.27 -15.75
CA ALA A 239 10.52 0.75 -15.76
C ALA A 239 11.36 1.17 -17.00
N PRO A 240 10.84 1.17 -18.24
CA PRO A 240 11.62 1.61 -19.40
C PRO A 240 12.01 3.09 -19.33
N LEU A 241 11.07 3.93 -18.89
CA LEU A 241 11.31 5.36 -18.72
C LEU A 241 12.34 5.62 -17.61
N GLY A 242 12.22 4.93 -16.48
CA GLY A 242 13.19 4.98 -15.38
C GLY A 242 14.59 4.55 -15.84
N ALA A 243 14.69 3.43 -16.57
CA ALA A 243 15.97 2.96 -17.12
C ALA A 243 16.58 3.98 -18.09
N MET A 244 15.78 4.60 -18.96
CA MET A 244 16.24 5.67 -19.86
C MET A 244 16.82 6.87 -19.08
N PHE A 245 16.10 7.38 -18.08
CA PHE A 245 16.58 8.50 -17.27
C PHE A 245 17.87 8.16 -16.52
N LEU A 246 17.96 6.96 -15.94
CA LEU A 246 19.15 6.50 -15.25
C LEU A 246 20.34 6.40 -16.21
N LEU A 247 20.18 5.81 -17.40
CA LEU A 247 21.24 5.74 -18.40
C LEU A 247 21.67 7.14 -18.88
N ALA A 248 20.71 8.02 -19.18
CA ALA A 248 20.98 9.39 -19.62
C ALA A 248 21.72 10.20 -18.55
N SER A 249 21.40 9.95 -17.27
CA SER A 249 22.05 10.63 -16.15
C SER A 249 23.50 10.20 -15.95
N LYS A 250 23.95 9.06 -16.51
CA LYS A 250 25.29 8.50 -16.30
C LYS A 250 25.70 8.52 -14.81
N PRO A 251 25.02 7.78 -13.94
CA PRO A 251 25.21 7.86 -12.50
C PRO A 251 26.64 7.48 -12.11
N THR A 252 27.19 8.20 -11.13
CA THR A 252 28.47 7.83 -10.51
C THR A 252 28.37 6.46 -9.84
N ARG A 253 29.51 5.89 -9.44
CA ARG A 253 29.57 4.51 -8.96
C ARG A 253 28.78 4.29 -7.65
N VAL A 254 28.81 5.26 -6.73
CA VAL A 254 27.98 5.25 -5.51
C VAL A 254 26.52 5.32 -5.86
N LEU A 255 26.12 6.16 -6.81
CA LEU A 255 24.73 6.30 -7.19
C LEU A 255 24.20 5.08 -7.96
N ARG A 256 25.05 4.36 -8.70
CA ARG A 256 24.67 3.04 -9.24
C ARG A 256 24.38 2.04 -8.12
N LEU A 257 25.20 2.02 -7.07
CA LEU A 257 24.94 1.16 -5.90
C LEU A 257 23.65 1.58 -5.17
N PHE A 258 23.41 2.89 -5.02
CA PHE A 258 22.16 3.41 -4.49
C PHE A 258 20.94 2.96 -5.30
N TRP A 259 20.97 3.16 -6.62
CA TRP A 259 19.86 2.80 -7.51
C TRP A 259 19.65 1.29 -7.62
N PHE A 260 20.71 0.50 -7.52
CA PHE A 260 20.61 -0.95 -7.40
C PHE A 260 19.74 -1.35 -6.21
N TRP A 261 20.06 -0.83 -5.01
CA TRP A 261 19.23 -1.08 -3.82
C TRP A 261 17.83 -0.51 -3.95
N ALA A 262 17.71 0.72 -4.46
CA ALA A 262 16.41 1.37 -4.66
C ALA A 262 15.49 0.54 -5.56
N ILE A 263 15.99 0.01 -6.68
CA ILE A 263 15.21 -0.85 -7.60
C ILE A 263 14.80 -2.16 -6.92
N LEU A 264 15.68 -2.77 -6.11
CA LEU A 264 15.29 -3.95 -5.31
C LEU A 264 14.19 -3.60 -4.29
N TYR A 265 14.27 -2.42 -3.68
CA TYR A 265 13.27 -1.94 -2.72
C TYR A 265 11.95 -1.53 -3.38
N VAL A 266 11.93 -1.17 -4.67
CA VAL A 266 10.68 -1.07 -5.42
C VAL A 266 9.95 -2.40 -5.43
N GLY A 267 10.65 -3.49 -5.77
CA GLY A 267 10.09 -4.83 -5.67
C GLY A 267 9.66 -5.17 -4.24
N LEU A 268 10.47 -4.82 -3.24
CA LEU A 268 10.18 -5.13 -1.85
C LEU A 268 8.94 -4.41 -1.33
N PHE A 269 8.76 -3.11 -1.56
CA PHE A 269 7.58 -2.41 -1.05
C PHE A 269 6.30 -2.82 -1.77
N LEU A 270 6.38 -3.19 -3.06
CA LEU A 270 5.23 -3.74 -3.79
C LEU A 270 4.78 -5.09 -3.23
N MET A 271 5.69 -5.84 -2.60
CA MET A 271 5.38 -7.09 -1.90
C MET A 271 5.02 -6.89 -0.42
N ALA A 272 5.64 -5.93 0.25
CA ALA A 272 5.37 -5.61 1.65
C ALA A 272 3.91 -5.13 1.83
N HIS A 273 3.37 -4.40 0.85
CA HIS A 273 1.97 -3.97 0.85
C HIS A 273 0.97 -5.14 0.96
N PRO A 274 0.92 -6.12 0.01
CA PRO A 274 0.04 -7.28 0.15
C PRO A 274 0.39 -8.15 1.36
N TRP A 275 1.65 -8.22 1.78
CA TRP A 275 2.00 -8.95 3.02
C TRP A 275 1.44 -8.30 4.28
N ALA A 276 1.34 -6.96 4.32
CA ALA A 276 0.65 -6.24 5.39
C ALA A 276 -0.87 -6.49 5.39
N HIS A 277 -1.40 -7.14 4.35
CA HIS A 277 -2.78 -7.58 4.23
C HIS A 277 -2.97 -9.08 4.46
N MET A 278 -1.90 -9.82 4.79
CA MET A 278 -1.97 -11.26 5.04
C MET A 278 -1.89 -11.57 6.54
N HIS A 279 -2.60 -12.62 6.97
CA HIS A 279 -2.37 -13.19 8.29
C HIS A 279 -0.97 -13.79 8.37
N LYS A 280 -0.37 -13.72 9.57
CA LYS A 280 1.01 -14.16 9.84
C LYS A 280 1.31 -15.60 9.38
N ASP A 281 0.33 -16.49 9.45
CA ASP A 281 0.47 -17.90 9.05
C ASP A 281 0.60 -18.10 7.53
N MET A 282 0.21 -17.11 6.71
CA MET A 282 0.34 -17.13 5.26
C MET A 282 1.69 -16.57 4.79
N LEU A 283 2.46 -15.97 5.69
CA LEU A 283 3.70 -15.29 5.36
C LEU A 283 4.91 -16.22 5.51
N PRO A 284 5.92 -16.15 4.62
CA PRO A 284 7.19 -16.81 4.82
C PRO A 284 7.86 -16.33 6.12
N LEU A 285 8.58 -17.23 6.81
CA LEU A 285 9.27 -16.91 8.07
C LEU A 285 10.14 -15.64 8.01
N PRO A 286 10.93 -15.38 6.94
CA PRO A 286 11.70 -14.15 6.85
C PRO A 286 10.84 -12.88 6.87
N VAL A 287 9.67 -12.91 6.24
CA VAL A 287 8.73 -11.77 6.22
C VAL A 287 8.13 -11.57 7.61
N GLN A 288 7.73 -12.66 8.29
CA GLN A 288 7.21 -12.58 9.65
C GLN A 288 8.22 -11.97 10.62
N VAL A 289 9.49 -12.37 10.53
CA VAL A 289 10.56 -11.83 11.38
C VAL A 289 10.80 -10.36 11.05
N ALA A 290 10.85 -10.00 9.76
CA ALA A 290 11.05 -8.62 9.34
C ALA A 290 9.91 -7.69 9.79
N GLN A 291 8.65 -8.15 9.73
CA GLN A 291 7.51 -7.41 10.28
C GLN A 291 7.59 -7.30 11.81
N ALA A 292 7.91 -8.39 12.51
CA ALA A 292 8.04 -8.38 13.97
C ALA A 292 9.15 -7.45 14.48
N TRP A 293 10.18 -7.20 13.66
CA TRP A 293 11.29 -6.30 13.98
C TRP A 293 11.07 -4.88 13.44
N GLY A 294 9.92 -4.58 12.84
CA GLY A 294 9.61 -3.27 12.25
C GLY A 294 10.44 -2.93 11.00
N VAL A 295 11.15 -3.90 10.41
CA VAL A 295 11.88 -3.69 9.15
C VAL A 295 10.91 -3.64 7.97
N LEU A 296 9.84 -4.43 8.02
CA LEU A 296 8.75 -4.37 7.05
C LEU A 296 7.46 -3.95 7.74
N LEU A 297 6.58 -3.30 6.98
CA LEU A 297 5.28 -2.85 7.44
C LEU A 297 4.44 -4.05 7.86
N ASP A 298 3.98 -4.03 9.10
CA ASP A 298 3.04 -5.03 9.60
C ASP A 298 1.59 -4.62 9.31
N GLN A 299 0.69 -5.58 9.48
CA GLN A 299 -0.73 -5.33 9.24
C GLN A 299 -1.35 -4.35 10.22
N ALA A 300 -0.97 -4.36 11.49
CA ALA A 300 -1.56 -3.46 12.47
C ALA A 300 -1.24 -2.00 12.12
N ALA A 301 -0.02 -1.75 11.64
CA ALA A 301 0.42 -0.46 11.14
C ALA A 301 -0.33 -0.05 9.88
N HIS A 302 -0.39 -0.92 8.86
CA HIS A 302 -1.09 -0.59 7.62
C HIS A 302 -2.59 -0.42 7.81
N MET A 303 -3.21 -1.16 8.73
CA MET A 303 -4.64 -1.00 9.03
C MET A 303 -4.97 0.36 9.67
N ARG A 304 -3.99 1.10 10.22
CA ARG A 304 -4.23 2.49 10.67
C ARG A 304 -4.52 3.39 9.48
N HIS A 305 -3.81 3.22 8.36
CA HIS A 305 -4.12 3.93 7.13
C HIS A 305 -5.55 3.62 6.67
N HIS A 306 -5.94 2.35 6.63
CA HIS A 306 -7.30 1.94 6.23
C HIS A 306 -8.42 2.45 7.16
N GLN A 307 -8.11 2.99 8.35
CA GLN A 307 -9.11 3.59 9.23
C GLN A 307 -9.62 4.93 8.71
N ASP A 308 -8.71 5.80 8.26
CA ASP A 308 -9.06 7.17 7.87
C ASP A 308 -8.63 7.57 6.45
N LEU A 309 -7.71 6.83 5.83
CA LEU A 309 -7.10 7.07 4.53
C LEU A 309 -6.39 8.44 4.44
N GLU A 310 -6.06 9.05 5.57
CA GLU A 310 -5.54 10.42 5.68
C GLU A 310 -4.15 10.46 6.33
N SER A 311 -3.68 9.35 6.88
CA SER A 311 -2.36 9.22 7.50
C SER A 311 -1.68 7.88 7.17
N GLN A 312 -0.39 7.75 7.52
CA GLN A 312 0.35 6.49 7.50
C GLN A 312 0.45 5.83 6.10
N PHE A 313 0.88 6.60 5.11
CA PHE A 313 0.82 6.19 3.70
C PHE A 313 1.91 5.23 3.26
N THR A 314 3.02 5.07 3.99
CA THR A 314 4.09 4.17 3.54
C THR A 314 3.62 2.71 3.45
N ILE A 315 4.17 1.98 2.47
CA ILE A 315 3.83 0.57 2.23
C ILE A 315 5.06 -0.36 2.30
N LEU A 316 6.23 0.17 2.68
CA LEU A 316 7.45 -0.61 2.90
C LEU A 316 7.66 -0.94 4.38
N SER A 317 7.80 0.07 5.25
CA SER A 317 8.19 -0.13 6.66
C SER A 317 7.49 0.76 7.69
N GLY A 318 6.96 1.93 7.32
CA GLY A 318 6.38 2.87 8.30
C GLY A 318 7.32 3.96 8.79
N HIS A 319 8.63 3.85 8.54
CA HIS A 319 9.62 4.74 9.15
C HIS A 319 9.52 6.20 8.64
N ALA A 320 9.08 6.39 7.40
CA ALA A 320 8.91 7.70 6.79
C ALA A 320 7.52 8.31 7.02
N ASP A 321 6.59 7.61 7.68
CA ASP A 321 5.24 8.13 7.93
C ASP A 321 5.26 9.40 8.77
N LEU A 322 6.17 9.52 9.76
CA LEU A 322 6.32 10.77 10.53
C LEU A 322 6.56 11.98 9.61
N VAL A 323 7.37 11.81 8.58
CA VAL A 323 7.68 12.89 7.62
C VAL A 323 6.44 13.20 6.77
N ILE A 324 5.78 12.16 6.24
CA ILE A 324 4.60 12.33 5.38
C ILE A 324 3.45 12.95 6.17
N ASP A 325 3.12 12.42 7.35
CA ASP A 325 2.03 12.91 8.19
C ASP A 325 2.27 14.36 8.63
N THR A 326 3.51 14.73 8.93
CA THR A 326 3.87 16.13 9.22
C THR A 326 3.67 17.03 8.00
N LEU A 327 4.09 16.59 6.81
CA LEU A 327 3.88 17.34 5.57
C LEU A 327 2.39 17.44 5.20
N SER A 328 1.60 16.41 5.50
CA SER A 328 0.15 16.35 5.27
C SER A 328 -0.64 17.36 6.11
N GLN A 329 -0.10 17.80 7.24
CA GLN A 329 -0.68 18.91 8.02
C GLN A 329 -0.53 20.27 7.32
N ILE A 330 0.44 20.40 6.42
CA ILE A 330 0.70 21.62 5.64
C ILE A 330 0.01 21.54 4.27
N VAL A 331 0.14 20.39 3.61
CA VAL A 331 -0.46 20.11 2.30
C VAL A 331 -1.46 18.97 2.48
N PRO A 332 -2.78 19.26 2.48
CA PRO A 332 -3.79 18.22 2.70
C PRO A 332 -3.61 17.03 1.73
N PRO A 333 -3.79 15.78 2.17
CA PRO A 333 -3.62 14.58 1.32
C PRO A 333 -4.43 14.64 0.01
N GLN A 334 -5.60 15.29 0.05
CA GLN A 334 -6.50 15.43 -1.10
C GLN A 334 -5.93 16.30 -2.23
N ARG A 335 -4.85 17.06 -1.97
CA ARG A 335 -4.13 17.86 -2.98
C ARG A 335 -3.18 17.00 -3.79
N TYR A 336 -3.74 15.98 -4.47
CA TYR A 336 -2.99 15.04 -5.31
C TYR A 336 -2.14 15.76 -6.36
N ASP A 337 -2.55 16.95 -6.81
CA ASP A 337 -1.83 17.80 -7.75
C ASP A 337 -0.47 18.27 -7.20
N LEU A 338 -0.45 18.75 -5.95
CA LEU A 338 0.77 19.15 -5.28
C LEU A 338 1.62 17.94 -4.90
N TRP A 339 0.99 16.87 -4.41
CA TRP A 339 1.68 15.63 -4.08
C TRP A 339 2.30 14.94 -5.29
N LEU A 340 1.68 15.02 -6.47
CA LEU A 340 2.27 14.57 -7.72
C LEU A 340 3.52 15.37 -8.09
N PHE A 341 3.48 16.70 -7.92
CA PHE A 341 4.67 17.54 -8.12
C PHE A 341 5.79 17.19 -7.13
N ILE A 342 5.46 16.98 -5.85
CA ILE A 342 6.40 16.55 -4.82
C ILE A 342 6.98 15.17 -5.18
N PHE A 343 6.15 14.22 -5.60
CA PHE A 343 6.56 12.88 -6.00
C PHE A 343 7.56 12.91 -7.16
N ILE A 344 7.23 13.63 -8.25
CA ILE A 344 8.10 13.75 -9.41
C ILE A 344 9.42 14.43 -9.02
N SER A 345 9.36 15.51 -8.25
CA SER A 345 10.55 16.22 -7.77
C SER A 345 11.42 15.33 -6.90
N TRP A 346 10.81 14.54 -6.01
CA TRP A 346 11.49 13.61 -5.11
C TRP A 346 12.23 12.50 -5.89
N VAL A 347 11.53 11.81 -6.80
CA VAL A 347 12.11 10.71 -7.61
C VAL A 347 13.21 11.22 -8.54
N LEU A 348 13.06 12.43 -9.10
CA LEU A 348 14.08 13.02 -9.98
C LEU A 348 15.23 13.68 -9.22
N SER A 349 15.09 13.94 -7.92
CA SER A 349 16.10 14.66 -7.15
C SER A 349 17.49 13.99 -7.16
N PRO A 350 17.66 12.66 -7.01
CA PRO A 350 19.01 12.09 -7.01
C PRO A 350 19.64 12.13 -8.42
N ILE A 351 18.82 12.05 -9.47
CA ILE A 351 19.26 12.20 -10.86
C ILE A 351 19.72 13.64 -11.12
N TYR A 352 18.91 14.62 -10.71
CA TYR A 352 19.25 16.03 -10.83
C TYR A 352 20.54 16.37 -10.08
N LEU A 353 20.66 15.94 -8.81
CA LEU A 353 21.84 16.16 -8.00
C LEU A 353 23.08 15.52 -8.62
N ASN A 354 22.97 14.31 -9.16
CA ASN A 354 24.05 13.66 -9.90
C ASN A 354 24.53 14.50 -11.08
N MET A 355 23.60 15.05 -11.87
CA MET A 355 23.95 15.85 -13.05
C MET A 355 24.61 17.18 -12.66
N CYS A 356 24.10 17.87 -11.62
CA CYS A 356 24.61 19.17 -11.20
C CYS A 356 25.92 19.09 -10.40
N PHE A 357 26.15 18.00 -9.67
CA PHE A 357 27.27 17.89 -8.72
C PHE A 357 28.18 16.68 -8.98
N ARG A 358 28.18 16.16 -10.21
CA ARG A 358 28.97 14.99 -10.62
C ARG A 358 30.42 15.03 -10.14
N ASP A 359 31.15 16.10 -10.46
CA ASP A 359 32.56 16.22 -10.12
C ASP A 359 32.80 16.16 -8.60
N ARG A 360 31.83 16.63 -7.80
CA ARG A 360 31.89 16.54 -6.33
C ARG A 360 31.65 15.11 -5.86
N PHE A 361 30.69 14.40 -6.44
CA PHE A 361 30.46 12.98 -6.17
C PHE A 361 31.68 12.14 -6.53
N GLU A 362 32.28 12.33 -7.71
CA GLU A 362 33.46 11.59 -8.14
C GLU A 362 34.68 11.86 -7.25
N LYS A 363 34.89 13.11 -6.83
CA LYS A 363 35.93 13.45 -5.83
C LYS A 363 35.67 12.81 -4.49
N PHE A 364 34.42 12.79 -4.03
CA PHE A 364 34.04 12.12 -2.78
C PHE A 364 34.26 10.60 -2.86
N GLU A 365 33.92 9.99 -3.99
CA GLU A 365 34.18 8.58 -4.26
C GLU A 365 35.67 8.24 -4.16
N ALA A 366 36.55 9.08 -4.70
CA ALA A 366 38.01 8.90 -4.58
C ALA A 366 38.48 8.76 -3.12
N VAL A 367 37.86 9.48 -2.18
CA VAL A 367 38.14 9.39 -0.74
C VAL A 367 37.62 8.10 -0.13
N LEU A 368 36.42 7.65 -0.54
CA LEU A 368 35.84 6.39 -0.05
C LEU A 368 36.72 5.17 -0.40
N TYR A 369 37.53 5.28 -1.46
CA TYR A 369 38.47 4.24 -1.86
C TYR A 369 39.84 4.32 -1.19
N SER A 370 40.29 5.50 -0.74
CA SER A 370 41.64 5.67 -0.17
C SER A 370 41.73 5.26 1.30
N GLY A 371 40.60 5.20 2.02
CA GLY A 371 40.55 4.78 3.43
C GLY A 371 40.89 3.31 3.72
N SER A 372 41.08 2.47 2.70
CA SER A 372 41.42 1.04 2.86
C SER A 372 42.93 0.73 2.75
N MET A 373 43.79 1.73 2.54
CA MET A 373 45.24 1.56 2.58
C MET A 373 45.84 2.39 3.72
N LYS A 374 45.66 1.94 4.95
CA LYS A 374 46.73 2.10 5.94
C LYS A 374 47.69 0.94 5.72
N THR A 375 48.61 1.10 4.79
CA THR A 375 49.83 0.30 4.78
C THR A 375 50.55 0.59 6.09
N GLU A 376 50.68 -0.44 6.93
CA GLU A 376 51.63 -0.42 8.04
C GLU A 376 53.01 0.00 7.47
N PRO A 377 53.74 0.89 8.17
CA PRO A 377 55.10 1.19 7.75
C PRO A 377 55.93 -0.09 7.89
N CYS A 378 56.57 -0.52 6.80
CA CYS A 378 57.64 -1.50 6.84
C CYS A 378 58.64 -1.08 7.92
N LEU A 379 58.76 -1.89 8.97
CA LEU A 379 59.90 -1.84 9.88
C LEU A 379 61.14 -2.24 9.06
N ALA A 380 62.03 -1.27 8.87
CA ALA A 380 63.39 -1.46 8.37
C ALA A 380 64.33 -1.84 9.51
#